data_AF-F7L222-F1
#
_entry.id   AF-F7L222-F1
#
_cell.length_a   1.000
_cell.length_b   1.000
_cell.length_c   1.000
_cell.angle_alpha   90.00
_cell.angle_beta   90.00
_cell.angle_gamma   90.00
#
_symmetry.space_group_name_H-M   'P 1'
#
loop_
_entity.id
_entity.type
_entity.pdbx_description
1 polymer ?
#
loop_
_entity_poly.entity_id
_entity_poly.type
_entity_poly.pdbx_seq_one_letter_code
_entity_poly.pdbx_strand_id
1 'polypeptide(L)'
;MDKNSLTHTKWNCKYHIVFTPKYRRQAIYGKIKKDIGAILRKLCEFKGVEIIEASACVDHIHMLVSIPPKIAVSTFMGYLKGKSSLMIFDKYA
;
A
#
# COMPACT_ATOMS: atom_id res chain seq x y z
N MET A 1 -14.06 -20.31 -4.26
CA MET A 1 -12.65 -20.01 -3.92
C MET A 1 -12.14 -18.99 -4.91
N ASP A 2 -11.85 -17.77 -4.45
CA ASP A 2 -11.43 -16.64 -5.27
C ASP A 2 -10.09 -16.94 -5.96
N LYS A 3 -10.15 -17.47 -7.17
CA LYS A 3 -8.99 -17.81 -7.99
C LYS A 3 -8.87 -16.79 -9.11
N ASN A 4 -8.01 -15.80 -8.90
CA ASN A 4 -7.63 -14.87 -9.95
C ASN A 4 -6.84 -15.61 -11.05
N SER A 5 -6.92 -15.11 -12.28
CA SER A 5 -6.23 -15.73 -13.41
C SER A 5 -5.56 -14.75 -14.35
N LEU A 6 -4.38 -15.13 -14.80
CA LEU A 6 -3.71 -14.62 -16.00
C LEU A 6 -3.86 -15.65 -17.13
N THR A 7 -3.32 -15.35 -18.32
CA THR A 7 -3.44 -16.21 -19.52
C THR A 7 -3.04 -17.67 -19.27
N HIS A 8 -1.99 -17.91 -18.48
CA HIS A 8 -1.46 -19.25 -18.19
C HIS A 8 -1.21 -19.50 -16.70
N THR A 9 -1.87 -18.75 -15.81
CA THR A 9 -1.61 -18.84 -14.37
C THR A 9 -2.87 -18.62 -13.57
N LYS A 10 -3.18 -19.54 -12.65
CA LYS A 10 -4.16 -19.32 -11.57
C LYS A 10 -3.38 -18.92 -10.31
N TRP A 11 -3.83 -17.91 -9.60
CA TRP A 11 -3.07 -17.36 -8.46
C TRP A 11 -3.99 -16.87 -7.34
N ASN A 12 -3.43 -16.87 -6.13
CA ASN A 12 -4.02 -16.29 -4.92
C ASN A 12 -2.86 -15.81 -4.02
N CYS A 13 -2.28 -14.68 -4.40
CA CYS A 13 -1.05 -14.17 -3.80
C CYS A 13 -1.41 -12.99 -2.88
N LYS A 14 -1.63 -13.31 -1.60
CA LYS A 14 -1.93 -12.33 -0.56
C LYS A 14 -0.69 -12.08 0.29
N TYR A 15 -0.41 -10.81 0.57
CA TYR A 15 0.75 -10.39 1.34
C TYR A 15 0.32 -9.49 2.48
N HIS A 16 0.79 -9.82 3.68
CA HIS A 16 0.72 -8.93 4.83
C HIS A 16 1.94 -7.99 4.81
N ILE A 17 1.68 -6.70 4.69
CA ILE A 17 2.68 -5.65 4.50
C ILE A 17 2.58 -4.68 5.66
N VAL A 18 3.72 -4.44 6.32
CA VAL A 18 3.85 -3.47 7.39
C VAL A 18 4.99 -2.52 7.09
N PHE A 19 4.77 -1.22 7.22
CA PHE A 19 5.83 -0.22 7.14
C PHE A 19 5.56 0.98 8.03
N THR A 20 6.65 1.62 8.46
CA THR A 20 6.61 2.76 9.38
C THR A 20 7.14 4.02 8.71
N PRO A 21 6.66 5.21 9.11
CA PRO A 21 7.32 6.46 8.75
C PRO A 21 8.71 6.58 9.38
N LYS A 22 9.55 7.42 8.77
CA LYS A 22 10.86 7.76 9.31
C LYS A 22 10.69 8.39 10.71
N TYR A 23 11.47 7.91 11.67
CA TYR A 23 11.43 8.31 13.09
C TYR A 23 10.08 8.09 13.80
N ARG A 24 9.18 7.26 13.25
CA ARG A 24 7.85 7.01 13.83
C ARG A 24 7.08 8.30 14.17
N ARG A 25 7.22 9.37 13.38
CA ARG A 25 6.54 10.66 13.64
C ARG A 25 5.03 10.48 13.64
N GLN A 26 4.47 10.33 14.85
CA GLN A 26 3.06 10.02 15.12
C GLN A 26 2.10 11.14 14.69
N ALA A 27 2.57 12.39 14.72
CA ALA A 27 1.74 13.57 14.46
C ALA A 27 1.16 13.62 13.04
N ILE A 28 1.92 13.12 12.05
CA ILE A 28 1.51 13.08 10.65
C ILE A 28 0.39 12.03 10.49
N TYR A 29 0.59 10.82 11.00
CA TYR A 29 -0.35 9.71 10.77
C TYR A 29 -1.70 9.89 11.44
N GLY A 30 -1.77 10.56 12.59
CA GLY A 30 -3.05 10.88 13.24
C GLY A 30 -3.88 11.90 12.46
N LYS A 31 -3.28 13.06 12.12
CA LYS A 31 -4.01 14.18 11.49
C LYS A 31 -4.31 13.96 10.01
N ILE A 32 -3.39 13.33 9.27
CA ILE A 32 -3.53 13.13 7.82
C ILE A 32 -3.91 11.69 7.46
N LYS A 33 -4.41 10.91 8.42
CA LYS A 33 -4.80 9.49 8.24
C LYS A 33 -5.70 9.26 7.02
N LYS A 34 -6.72 10.10 6.87
CA LYS A 34 -7.72 10.00 5.80
C LYS A 34 -7.08 10.16 4.42
N ASP A 35 -6.18 11.13 4.30
CA ASP A 35 -5.51 11.46 3.04
C ASP A 35 -4.41 10.44 2.71
N ILE A 36 -3.67 9.94 3.70
CA ILE A 36 -2.76 8.80 3.52
C ILE A 36 -3.52 7.59 2.97
N GLY A 37 -4.67 7.25 3.56
CA GLY A 37 -5.49 6.14 3.10
C GLY A 37 -5.97 6.32 1.65
N ALA A 38 -6.39 7.53 1.28
CA ALA A 38 -6.79 7.86 -0.08
C ALA A 38 -5.63 7.75 -1.08
N ILE A 39 -4.44 8.25 -0.73
CA ILE A 39 -3.23 8.17 -1.56
C ILE A 39 -2.83 6.71 -1.77
N LEU A 40 -2.75 5.91 -0.70
CA LEU A 40 -2.36 4.50 -0.80
C LEU A 40 -3.34 3.70 -1.65
N ARG A 41 -4.65 3.91 -1.48
CA ARG A 41 -5.68 3.26 -2.30
C ARG A 41 -5.50 3.58 -3.78
N LYS A 42 -5.32 4.87 -4.12
CA LYS A 42 -5.08 5.31 -5.49
C LYS A 42 -3.82 4.69 -6.10
N LEU A 43 -2.73 4.60 -5.34
CA LEU A 43 -1.48 3.98 -5.80
C LEU A 43 -1.61 2.46 -6.02
N CYS A 44 -2.36 1.77 -5.16
CA CYS A 44 -2.67 0.35 -5.34
C CYS A 44 -3.52 0.12 -6.61
N GLU A 45 -4.56 0.92 -6.82
CA GLU A 45 -5.40 0.88 -8.03
C GLU A 45 -4.57 1.07 -9.31
N PHE A 46 -3.65 2.04 -9.32
CA PHE A 46 -2.74 2.27 -10.46
C PHE A 46 -1.82 1.09 -10.79
N LYS A 47 -1.52 0.22 -9.82
CA LYS A 47 -0.73 -0.99 -10.04
C LYS A 47 -1.59 -2.25 -10.21
N GLY A 48 -2.92 -2.13 -10.18
CA GLY A 48 -3.82 -3.27 -10.21
C GLY A 48 -3.61 -4.20 -9.02
N VAL A 49 -3.25 -3.63 -7.87
CA VAL A 49 -3.12 -4.34 -6.59
C VAL A 49 -4.38 -4.10 -5.79
N GLU A 50 -5.01 -5.17 -5.33
CA GLU A 50 -6.23 -5.11 -4.55
C GLU A 50 -5.88 -5.03 -3.05
N ILE A 51 -6.52 -4.11 -2.34
CA ILE A 51 -6.41 -4.02 -0.88
C ILE A 51 -7.58 -4.81 -0.27
N ILE A 52 -7.26 -5.85 0.47
CA ILE A 52 -8.25 -6.68 1.18
C ILE A 52 -8.57 -6.02 2.53
N GLU A 53 -7.53 -5.66 3.28
CA GLU A 53 -7.64 -4.94 4.54
C GLU A 53 -6.51 -3.92 4.64
N ALA A 54 -6.78 -2.76 5.23
CA ALA A 54 -5.75 -1.79 5.55
C ALA A 54 -6.12 -1.00 6.80
N SER A 55 -5.16 -0.86 7.71
CA SER A 55 -5.26 -0.04 8.90
C SER A 55 -4.04 0.86 9.01
N ALA A 56 -4.29 2.17 9.10
CA ALA A 56 -3.28 3.14 9.48
C ALA A 56 -3.31 3.29 11.01
N CYS A 57 -2.30 2.71 11.66
CA CYS A 57 -2.05 2.84 13.09
C CYS A 57 -1.24 4.12 13.37
N VAL A 58 -1.00 4.40 14.65
CA VAL A 58 -0.35 5.66 15.09
C VAL A 58 1.10 5.76 14.61
N ASP A 59 1.83 4.64 14.57
CA ASP A 59 3.26 4.62 14.24
C ASP A 59 3.61 3.71 13.05
N HIS A 60 2.63 3.07 12.42
CA HIS A 60 2.82 2.17 11.29
C HIS A 60 1.54 2.00 10.45
N ILE A 61 1.68 1.48 9.23
CA ILE A 61 0.55 1.05 8.39
C ILE A 61 0.60 -0.46 8.25
N HIS A 62 -0.54 -1.12 8.49
CA HIS A 62 -0.78 -2.52 8.22
C HIS A 62 -1.68 -2.65 6.99
N MET A 63 -1.29 -3.50 6.04
CA MET A 63 -2.11 -3.80 4.87
C MET A 63 -2.05 -5.29 4.54
N LEU A 64 -3.20 -5.86 4.20
CA LEU A 64 -3.33 -7.13 3.51
C LEU A 64 -3.69 -6.84 2.06
N VAL A 65 -2.80 -7.18 1.13
CA VAL A 65 -2.97 -6.89 -0.29
C VAL A 65 -2.86 -8.14 -1.15
N SER A 66 -3.61 -8.19 -2.24
CA SER A 66 -3.53 -9.20 -3.28
C SER A 66 -2.72 -8.65 -4.45
N ILE A 67 -1.50 -9.17 -4.65
CA ILE A 67 -0.56 -8.68 -5.67
C ILE A 67 -0.47 -9.71 -6.80
N PRO A 68 -0.71 -9.31 -8.06
CA PRO A 68 -0.52 -10.21 -9.20
C PRO A 68 0.91 -10.77 -9.27
N PRO A 69 1.12 -12.06 -9.56
CA PRO A 69 2.45 -12.69 -9.52
C PRO A 69 3.43 -12.14 -10.56
N LYS A 70 2.94 -11.40 -11.58
CA LYS A 70 3.76 -10.66 -12.56
C LYS A 70 4.48 -9.45 -11.96
N ILE A 71 4.12 -9.02 -10.74
CA ILE A 71 4.70 -7.87 -10.05
C ILE A 71 5.52 -8.38 -8.87
N ALA A 72 6.82 -8.08 -8.85
CA ALA A 72 7.66 -8.36 -7.70
C ALA A 72 7.23 -7.51 -6.50
N VAL A 73 7.07 -8.14 -5.33
CA VAL A 73 6.64 -7.48 -4.09
C VAL A 73 7.59 -6.36 -3.69
N SER A 74 8.90 -6.56 -3.85
CA SER A 74 9.93 -5.54 -3.57
C SER A 74 9.76 -4.29 -4.43
N THR A 75 9.51 -4.47 -5.73
CA THR A 75 9.25 -3.37 -6.67
C THR A 75 7.97 -2.62 -6.32
N PHE A 76 6.90 -3.34 -5.99
CA PHE A 76 5.65 -2.73 -5.53
C PHE A 76 5.86 -1.91 -4.26
N MET A 77 6.60 -2.45 -3.28
CA MET A 77 6.91 -1.74 -2.03
C MET A 77 7.74 -0.48 -2.25
N GLY A 78 8.73 -0.54 -3.14
CA GLY A 78 9.52 0.64 -3.53
C GLY A 78 8.66 1.74 -4.14
N TYR A 79 7.78 1.37 -5.08
CA TYR A 79 6.82 2.28 -5.70
C TYR A 79 5.87 2.89 -4.67
N LEU A 80 5.23 2.06 -3.85
CA LEU A 80 4.19 2.48 -2.90
C LEU A 80 4.77 3.47 -1.89
N LYS A 81 5.89 3.14 -1.25
CA LYS A 81 6.54 4.00 -0.26
C LYS A 81 7.10 5.29 -0.89
N GLY A 82 7.74 5.18 -2.05
CA GLY A 82 8.34 6.34 -2.73
C GLY A 82 7.29 7.35 -3.18
N LYS A 83 6.26 6.90 -3.92
CA LYS A 83 5.22 7.78 -4.44
C LYS A 83 4.31 8.34 -3.34
N SER A 84 3.94 7.53 -2.34
CA SER A 84 3.16 8.04 -1.21
C SER A 84 3.91 9.13 -0.44
N SER A 85 5.21 8.95 -0.17
CA SER A 85 6.02 9.97 0.49
C SER A 85 6.05 11.29 -0.29
N LEU A 86 6.20 11.23 -1.62
CA LEU A 86 6.20 12.42 -2.46
C LEU A 86 4.84 13.14 -2.45
N MET A 87 3.74 12.40 -2.64
CA MET A 87 2.40 12.99 -2.65
C MET A 87 1.99 13.57 -1.30
N ILE A 88 2.41 12.95 -0.20
CA ILE A 88 2.18 13.47 1.15
C ILE A 88 3.00 14.75 1.34
N PHE A 89 4.27 14.76 0.94
CA PHE A 89 5.13 15.94 1.06
C PHE A 89 4.57 17.11 0.25
N ASP A 90 4.22 16.90 -1.01
CA ASP A 90 3.67 17.95 -1.90
C ASP A 90 2.37 18.59 -1.38
N LYS A 91 1.58 17.84 -0.60
CA LYS A 91 0.30 18.33 -0.06
C LYS A 91 0.42 19.07 1.29
N TYR A 92 1.49 18.83 2.05
CA TYR A 92 1.59 19.27 3.45
C TYR A 92 2.92 19.93 3.83
N ALA A 93 3.89 19.98 2.93
CA ALA A 93 5.11 20.79 3.06
C ALA A 93 4.88 22.17 2.45
#